data_AF-A0A803RA11-F1
#
_entry.id   AF-A0A803RA11-F1
#
_cell.length_a   1.000
_cell.length_b   1.000
_cell.length_c   1.000
_cell.angle_alpha   90.00
_cell.angle_beta   90.00
_cell.angle_gamma   90.00
#
_symmetry.space_group_name_H-M   'P 1'
#
loop_
_entity.id
_entity.type
_entity.pdbx_description
1 polymer ?
#
loop_
_entity_poly.entity_id
_entity_poly.type
_entity_poly.pdbx_seq_one_letter_code
_entity_poly.pdbx_strand_id
1 'polypeptide(L)'
;MDPMQRHFAYHSACKLNADVMREAAKHFVGIHNFSAFANTSNSDRVRNPVKSIFRFDVVEMGALLQLEVEGSGFLYRQVRNMVALLLQVGREALPPDIVPSMLASQDRRELAKYVMFAPPHGLCLVNVMYNKDHLRLPPDCPTGSFGKHHTITKCKLPFY
;
A
#
# COMPACT_ATOMS: atom_id res chain seq x y z
N MET A 1 -15.61 -16.93 9.08
CA MET A 1 -15.13 -16.43 7.77
C MET A 1 -16.13 -16.83 6.69
N ASP A 2 -16.58 -15.89 5.87
CA ASP A 2 -17.32 -16.20 4.64
C ASP A 2 -16.40 -16.97 3.67
N PRO A 3 -16.75 -18.21 3.25
CA PRO A 3 -15.94 -18.99 2.32
C PRO A 3 -15.61 -18.27 1.01
N MET A 4 -16.49 -17.39 0.52
CA MET A 4 -16.30 -16.65 -0.74
C MET A 4 -15.20 -15.59 -0.63
N GLN A 5 -14.93 -15.09 0.57
CA GLN A 5 -13.93 -14.04 0.82
C GLN A 5 -12.56 -14.59 1.21
N ARG A 6 -12.41 -15.92 1.35
CA ARG A 6 -11.19 -16.56 1.88
C ARG A 6 -9.91 -16.18 1.13
N HIS A 7 -10.01 -15.93 -0.17
CA HIS A 7 -8.88 -15.60 -1.04
C HIS A 7 -8.72 -14.10 -1.29
N PHE A 8 -9.58 -13.26 -0.71
CA PHE A 8 -9.65 -11.82 -1.01
C PHE A 8 -9.67 -10.93 0.24
N ALA A 9 -9.88 -11.52 1.42
CA ALA A 9 -9.93 -10.79 2.68
C ALA A 9 -9.14 -11.50 3.78
N TYR A 10 -8.48 -10.72 4.62
CA TYR A 10 -7.91 -11.22 5.87
C TYR A 10 -9.01 -11.44 6.90
N HIS A 11 -9.07 -12.64 7.48
CA HIS A 11 -9.99 -12.93 8.56
C HIS A 11 -9.37 -12.59 9.92
N SER A 12 -9.94 -11.58 10.59
CA SER A 12 -9.67 -11.33 12.01
C SER A 12 -10.64 -12.14 12.87
N ALA A 13 -10.10 -12.91 13.82
CA ALA A 13 -10.91 -13.68 14.76
C ALA A 13 -11.61 -12.80 15.81
N CYS A 14 -11.04 -11.64 16.09
CA CYS A 14 -11.58 -10.62 16.99
C CYS A 14 -12.11 -9.42 16.20
N LYS A 15 -13.11 -8.76 16.77
CA LYS A 15 -13.63 -7.48 16.27
C LYS A 15 -12.50 -6.45 16.36
N LEU A 16 -12.34 -5.67 15.28
CA LEU A 16 -11.38 -4.58 15.22
C LEU A 16 -12.10 -3.27 15.53
N ASN A 17 -11.46 -2.41 16.32
CA ASN A 17 -11.90 -1.04 16.52
C ASN A 17 -11.45 -0.18 15.33
N ALA A 18 -12.42 0.19 14.48
CA ALA A 18 -12.16 0.98 13.27
C ALA A 18 -11.73 2.43 13.59
N ASP A 19 -12.23 3.01 14.68
CA ASP A 19 -11.94 4.39 15.06
C ASP A 19 -10.46 4.57 15.40
N VAL A 20 -9.90 3.70 16.24
CA VAL A 20 -8.46 3.74 16.58
C VAL A 20 -7.57 3.42 15.37
N MET A 21 -8.04 2.56 14.46
CA MET A 21 -7.34 2.29 13.21
C MET A 21 -7.31 3.53 12.30
N ARG A 22 -8.40 4.32 12.24
CA ARG A 22 -8.42 5.59 11.50
C ARG A 22 -7.45 6.60 12.10
N GLU A 23 -7.41 6.74 13.42
CA GLU A 23 -6.46 7.63 14.08
C GLU A 23 -5.01 7.25 13.77
N ALA A 24 -4.66 5.95 13.86
CA ALA A 24 -3.34 5.47 13.48
C ALA A 24 -3.04 5.65 11.98
N ALA A 25 -4.02 5.45 11.11
CA ALA A 25 -3.86 5.57 9.66
C ALA A 25 -3.48 7.01 9.24
N LYS A 26 -4.00 8.04 9.91
CA LYS A 26 -3.68 9.45 9.65
C LYS A 26 -2.18 9.74 9.77
N HIS A 27 -1.49 9.09 10.71
CA HIS A 27 -0.06 9.30 10.91
C HIS A 27 0.81 8.83 9.73
N PHE A 28 0.29 7.97 8.86
CA PHE A 28 1.00 7.54 7.65
C PHE A 28 0.89 8.54 6.51
N VAL A 29 -0.11 9.42 6.52
CA VAL A 29 -0.34 10.41 5.45
C VAL A 29 0.78 11.45 5.46
N GLY A 30 1.22 11.87 4.29
CA GLY A 30 2.35 12.79 4.10
C GLY A 30 3.59 12.12 3.55
N ILE A 31 4.74 12.79 3.70
CA ILE A 31 6.03 12.36 3.16
C ILE A 31 6.88 11.80 4.31
N HIS A 32 7.19 10.51 4.25
CA HIS A 32 7.92 9.83 5.32
C HIS A 32 8.98 8.87 4.77
N ASN A 33 10.00 8.58 5.58
CA ASN A 33 10.90 7.47 5.35
C ASN A 33 10.24 6.16 5.85
N PHE A 34 9.92 5.26 4.92
CA PHE A 34 9.23 4.00 5.22
C PHE A 34 10.17 2.80 5.41
N SER A 35 11.45 3.02 5.74
CA SER A 35 12.43 1.93 5.94
C SER A 35 11.98 0.93 7.00
N ALA A 36 11.36 1.38 8.09
CA ALA A 36 10.80 0.49 9.12
C ALA A 36 9.67 -0.42 8.61
N PHE A 37 8.99 -0.01 7.54
CA PHE A 37 7.90 -0.77 6.91
C PHE A 37 8.34 -1.52 5.65
N ALA A 38 9.60 -1.40 5.24
CA ALA A 38 10.12 -2.08 4.07
C ALA A 38 10.79 -3.40 4.44
N ASN A 39 10.67 -4.39 3.57
CA ASN A 39 11.54 -5.56 3.62
C ASN A 39 12.73 -5.37 2.67
N THR A 40 13.90 -5.85 3.06
CA THR A 40 15.05 -5.95 2.15
C THR A 40 14.66 -6.77 0.93
N SER A 41 14.74 -6.17 -0.24
CA SER A 41 14.59 -6.87 -1.52
C SER A 41 15.97 -7.18 -2.07
N ASN A 42 16.19 -8.41 -2.56
CA ASN A 42 17.44 -8.87 -3.20
C ASN A 42 17.77 -8.18 -4.54
N SER A 43 17.20 -7.01 -4.82
CA SER A 43 17.46 -6.27 -6.05
C SER A 43 18.47 -5.16 -5.79
N ASP A 44 19.58 -5.15 -6.53
CA ASP A 44 20.73 -4.22 -6.49
C ASP A 44 20.40 -2.73 -6.74
N ARG A 45 19.12 -2.34 -6.71
CA ARG A 45 18.71 -0.93 -6.91
C ARG A 45 18.48 -0.28 -5.56
N VAL A 46 19.28 0.75 -5.25
CA VAL A 46 19.03 1.68 -4.15
C VAL A 46 17.68 2.35 -4.38
N ARG A 47 16.63 1.88 -3.71
CA ARG A 47 15.29 2.47 -3.78
C ARG A 47 15.20 3.60 -2.77
N ASN A 48 14.73 4.77 -3.22
CA ASN A 48 14.40 5.87 -2.32
C ASN A 48 13.35 5.40 -1.29
N PRO A 49 13.71 5.33 0.01
CA PRO A 49 12.80 4.87 1.06
C PRO A 49 11.76 5.93 1.45
N VAL A 50 11.96 7.18 1.00
CA VAL A 50 11.00 8.25 1.17
C VAL A 50 9.86 8.08 0.17
N LYS A 51 8.64 7.96 0.67
CA LYS A 51 7.41 7.87 -0.11
C LYS A 51 6.40 8.90 0.36
N SER A 52 5.49 9.27 -0.53
CA SER A 52 4.36 10.13 -0.20
C SER A 52 3.10 9.29 -0.20
N ILE A 53 2.37 9.31 0.92
CA ILE A 53 1.03 8.75 1.03
C ILE A 53 0.06 9.92 1.00
N PHE A 54 -0.84 9.90 0.02
CA PHE A 54 -1.83 10.95 -0.19
C PHE A 54 -3.08 10.71 0.65
N ARG A 55 -3.45 9.43 0.83
CA ARG A 55 -4.68 9.01 1.51
C ARG A 55 -4.47 7.65 2.17
N PHE A 56 -5.00 7.49 3.37
CA PHE A 56 -5.11 6.19 4.02
C PHE A 56 -6.42 6.10 4.81
N ASP A 57 -7.43 5.51 4.19
CA ASP A 57 -8.79 5.43 4.74
C ASP A 57 -9.08 4.03 5.30
N VAL A 58 -9.88 4.00 6.36
CA VAL A 58 -10.43 2.77 6.96
C VAL A 58 -11.95 2.86 6.92
N VAL A 59 -12.56 2.10 6.01
CA VAL A 59 -13.98 2.17 5.65
C VAL A 59 -14.69 0.92 6.16
N GLU A 60 -15.75 1.12 6.93
CA GLU A 60 -16.62 0.03 7.40
C GLU A 60 -17.65 -0.33 6.32
N MET A 61 -17.68 -1.60 5.93
CA MET A 61 -18.57 -2.16 4.91
C MET A 61 -19.31 -3.38 5.46
N GLY A 62 -20.17 -3.14 6.46
CA GLY A 62 -20.89 -4.20 7.15
C GLY A 62 -19.94 -5.12 7.90
N ALA A 63 -19.75 -6.35 7.42
CA ALA A 63 -18.85 -7.34 8.02
C ALA A 63 -17.38 -7.18 7.60
N LEU A 64 -17.09 -6.29 6.64
CA LEU A 64 -15.74 -6.05 6.14
C LEU A 64 -15.22 -4.69 6.60
N LEU A 65 -13.91 -4.64 6.83
CA LEU A 65 -13.17 -3.39 7.03
C LEU A 65 -12.23 -3.22 5.84
N GLN A 66 -12.52 -2.24 4.98
CA GLN A 66 -11.72 -1.94 3.80
C GLN A 66 -10.67 -0.89 4.15
N LEU A 67 -9.41 -1.20 3.87
CA LEU A 67 -8.28 -0.29 4.07
C LEU A 67 -7.79 0.18 2.70
N GLU A 68 -7.96 1.46 2.40
CA GLU A 68 -7.54 2.07 1.14
C GLU A 68 -6.31 2.93 1.35
N VAL A 69 -5.23 2.65 0.63
CA VAL A 69 -4.03 3.48 0.67
C VAL A 69 -3.67 3.97 -0.73
N GLU A 70 -3.40 5.26 -0.83
CA GLU A 70 -3.02 5.94 -2.06
C GLU A 70 -1.70 6.67 -1.83
N GLY A 71 -0.79 6.59 -2.80
CA GLY A 71 0.52 7.23 -2.67
C GLY A 71 1.30 7.21 -3.97
N SER A 72 2.45 7.90 -3.96
CA SER A 72 3.35 8.01 -5.12
C SER A 72 4.01 6.68 -5.50
N GLY A 73 3.98 5.69 -4.60
CA GLY A 73 4.49 4.34 -4.80
C GLY A 73 4.82 3.70 -3.47
N PHE A 74 5.02 2.38 -3.48
CA PHE A 74 5.25 1.60 -2.27
C PHE A 74 6.53 0.77 -2.36
N LEU A 75 7.24 0.66 -1.23
CA LEU A 75 8.37 -0.23 -1.06
C LEU A 75 7.90 -1.68 -0.98
N TYR A 76 8.83 -2.63 -1.14
CA TYR A 76 8.51 -4.04 -1.09
C TYR A 76 7.88 -4.42 0.26
N ARG A 77 6.65 -4.96 0.21
CA ARG A 77 5.81 -5.33 1.36
C ARG A 77 5.36 -4.18 2.27
N GLN A 78 5.60 -2.91 1.89
CA GLN A 78 5.26 -1.74 2.71
C GLN A 78 3.80 -1.74 3.18
N VAL A 79 2.86 -1.79 2.24
CA VAL A 79 1.41 -1.76 2.56
C VAL A 79 1.01 -2.88 3.51
N ARG A 80 1.52 -4.09 3.31
CA ARG A 80 1.21 -5.25 4.18
C ARG A 80 1.78 -5.10 5.59
N ASN A 81 2.92 -4.44 5.74
CA ASN A 81 3.50 -4.15 7.05
C ASN A 81 2.75 -3.01 7.76
N MET A 82 2.30 -1.99 7.02
CA MET A 82 1.45 -0.93 7.57
C MET A 82 0.12 -1.48 8.07
N VAL A 83 -0.56 -2.31 7.25
CA VAL A 83 -1.80 -2.99 7.63
C VAL A 83 -1.58 -3.91 8.83
N ALA A 84 -0.45 -4.62 8.91
CA ALA A 84 -0.15 -5.47 10.06
C ALA A 84 -0.07 -4.69 11.38
N LEU A 85 0.49 -3.48 11.36
CA LEU A 85 0.50 -2.58 12.51
C LEU A 85 -0.90 -2.09 12.87
N LEU A 86 -1.67 -1.65 11.86
CA LEU A 86 -3.06 -1.25 12.07
C LEU A 86 -3.93 -2.39 12.62
N LEU A 87 -3.66 -3.65 12.28
CA LEU A 87 -4.35 -4.79 12.86
C LEU A 87 -4.07 -4.94 14.37
N GLN A 88 -2.85 -4.63 14.84
CA GLN A 88 -2.56 -4.64 16.28
C GLN A 88 -3.21 -3.45 17.00
N VAL A 89 -3.21 -2.27 16.37
CA VAL A 89 -3.91 -1.09 16.89
C VAL A 89 -5.41 -1.32 16.96
N GLY A 90 -6.01 -1.90 15.92
CA GLY A 90 -7.43 -2.23 15.88
C GLY A 90 -7.83 -3.32 16.86
N ARG A 91 -6.88 -4.15 17.31
CA ARG A 91 -7.06 -5.08 18.43
C ARG A 91 -6.87 -4.43 19.80
N GLU A 92 -6.55 -3.13 19.81
CA GLU A 92 -6.20 -2.35 21.00
C GLU A 92 -4.99 -2.93 21.76
N ALA A 93 -4.17 -3.74 21.09
CA ALA A 93 -2.94 -4.30 21.64
C ALA A 93 -1.78 -3.29 21.62
N LEU A 94 -1.89 -2.28 20.76
CA LEU A 94 -0.96 -1.16 20.64
C LEU A 94 -1.74 0.14 20.56
N PRO A 95 -1.22 1.24 21.12
CA PRO A 95 -1.86 2.54 20.99
C PRO A 95 -1.64 3.13 19.58
N PRO A 96 -2.54 4.00 19.08
CA PRO A 96 -2.47 4.55 17.73
C PRO A 96 -1.25 5.45 17.47
N ASP A 97 -0.69 6.06 18.52
CA ASP A 97 0.51 6.90 18.50
C ASP A 97 1.81 6.10 18.31
N ILE A 98 1.75 4.78 18.23
CA ILE A 98 2.90 3.93 17.89
C ILE A 98 3.42 4.22 16.47
N VAL A 99 2.55 4.65 15.54
CA VAL A 99 2.90 4.83 14.12
C VAL A 99 4.03 5.86 13.93
N PRO A 100 3.96 7.09 14.47
CA PRO A 100 5.07 8.05 14.45
C PRO A 100 6.39 7.47 14.96
N SER A 101 6.38 6.72 16.07
CA SER A 101 7.59 6.12 16.63
C SER A 101 8.22 5.08 15.69
N MET A 102 7.39 4.26 15.04
CA MET A 102 7.84 3.28 14.06
C MET A 102 8.43 3.96 12.82
N LEU A 103 7.80 5.03 12.32
CA LEU A 103 8.34 5.82 11.22
C LEU A 103 9.68 6.48 11.59
N ALA A 104 9.78 7.05 12.79
CA ALA A 104 10.99 7.69 13.29
C ALA A 104 12.17 6.71 13.47
N SER A 105 11.89 5.46 13.85
CA SER A 105 12.92 4.44 14.04
C SER A 105 13.71 4.12 12.77
N GLN A 106 13.05 4.19 11.60
CA GLN A 106 13.58 3.80 10.29
C GLN A 106 14.18 2.37 10.25
N ASP A 107 13.95 1.55 11.27
CA ASP A 107 14.52 0.21 11.42
C ASP A 107 13.41 -0.84 11.41
N ARG A 108 13.47 -1.74 10.43
CA ARG A 108 12.49 -2.82 10.29
C ARG A 108 12.48 -3.75 11.51
N ARG A 109 13.57 -3.86 12.26
CA ARG A 109 13.67 -4.69 13.46
C ARG A 109 12.77 -4.18 14.58
N GLU A 110 12.57 -2.86 14.69
CA GLU A 110 11.66 -2.28 15.68
C GLU A 110 10.21 -2.69 15.40
N LEU A 111 9.78 -2.57 14.15
CA LEU A 111 8.45 -3.04 13.74
C LEU A 111 8.30 -4.57 13.94
N ALA A 112 9.37 -5.35 13.74
CA ALA A 112 9.34 -6.81 13.87
C ALA A 112 9.02 -7.29 15.29
N LYS A 113 9.27 -6.48 16.32
CA LYS A 113 8.96 -6.80 17.72
C LYS A 113 7.46 -6.91 17.96
N TYR A 114 6.67 -6.20 17.17
CA TYR A 114 5.23 -6.07 17.37
C TYR A 114 4.39 -6.83 16.36
N VAL A 115 4.88 -6.96 15.11
CA VAL A 115 4.05 -7.48 14.01
C VAL A 115 4.76 -8.49 13.11
N MET A 116 3.97 -9.48 12.68
CA MET A 116 4.24 -10.26 11.48
C MET A 116 3.48 -9.68 10.29
N PHE A 117 4.05 -9.83 9.09
CA PHE A 117 3.44 -9.29 7.87
C PHE A 117 2.04 -9.86 7.62
N ALA A 118 1.11 -9.00 7.19
CA ALA A 118 -0.22 -9.45 6.78
C ALA A 118 -0.12 -10.41 5.58
N PRO A 119 -0.99 -11.44 5.47
CA PRO A 119 -1.06 -12.31 4.29
C PRO A 119 -1.31 -11.51 2.99
N PRO A 120 -0.84 -11.99 1.82
CA PRO A 120 -0.94 -11.23 0.56
C PRO A 120 -2.33 -11.23 -0.06
N HIS A 121 -3.15 -12.25 0.21
CA HIS A 121 -4.43 -12.47 -0.48
C HIS A 121 -5.48 -11.39 -0.20
N GLY A 122 -5.33 -10.63 0.90
CA GLY A 122 -6.21 -9.50 1.22
C GLY A 122 -5.85 -8.18 0.54
N LEU A 123 -4.77 -8.13 -0.25
CA LEU A 123 -4.30 -6.91 -0.91
C LEU A 123 -4.59 -6.98 -2.41
N CYS A 124 -5.28 -5.97 -2.93
CA CYS A 124 -5.50 -5.78 -4.36
C CYS A 124 -5.06 -4.39 -4.81
N LEU A 125 -4.62 -4.28 -6.08
CA LEU A 125 -4.40 -2.99 -6.72
C LEU A 125 -5.73 -2.53 -7.35
N VAL A 126 -6.24 -1.40 -6.88
CA VAL A 126 -7.55 -0.89 -7.33
C VAL A 126 -7.42 -0.02 -8.57
N ASN A 127 -6.51 0.96 -8.57
CA ASN A 127 -6.35 1.89 -9.68
C ASN A 127 -4.90 2.39 -9.79
N VAL A 128 -4.53 2.85 -10.99
CA VAL A 128 -3.27 3.56 -11.25
C VAL A 128 -3.60 4.86 -11.99
N MET A 129 -3.29 5.98 -11.36
CA MET A 129 -3.58 7.30 -11.92
C MET A 129 -2.42 7.78 -12.79
N TYR A 130 -2.73 8.16 -14.03
CA TYR A 130 -1.78 8.75 -14.97
C TYR A 130 -2.18 10.19 -15.27
N ASN A 131 -1.18 11.05 -15.52
CA ASN A 131 -1.45 12.36 -16.08
C ASN A 131 -2.08 12.20 -17.47
N LYS A 132 -3.16 12.95 -17.77
CA LYS A 132 -3.83 12.96 -19.08
C LYS A 132 -2.86 13.22 -20.22
N ASP A 133 -1.82 14.02 -20.00
CA ASP A 133 -0.82 14.32 -21.02
C ASP A 133 0.02 13.10 -21.41
N HIS A 134 0.24 12.16 -20.48
CA HIS A 134 0.93 10.90 -20.77
C HIS A 134 0.04 9.90 -21.53
N LEU A 135 -1.27 10.14 -21.56
CA LEU A 135 -2.24 9.30 -22.27
C LEU A 135 -2.50 9.78 -23.69
N ARG A 136 -1.88 10.90 -24.11
CA ARG A 136 -2.01 11.39 -25.48
C ARG A 136 -1.30 10.44 -26.43
N LEU A 137 -2.02 10.02 -27.46
CA LEU A 137 -1.46 9.23 -28.53
C LEU A 137 -0.44 10.08 -29.32
N PRO A 138 0.62 9.47 -29.89
CA PRO A 138 1.50 10.16 -30.82
C PRO A 138 0.70 10.80 -31.96
N PRO A 139 1.14 11.95 -32.50
CA PRO A 139 0.40 12.68 -33.53
C PRO A 139 0.14 11.86 -34.80
N ASP A 140 1.02 10.91 -35.13
CA ASP A 140 0.89 10.04 -36.31
C ASP A 140 0.07 8.76 -36.02
N CYS A 141 -0.65 8.70 -34.89
CA CYS A 141 -1.45 7.53 -34.53
C CYS A 141 -2.69 7.42 -35.44
N PRO A 142 -2.92 6.26 -36.08
CA PRO A 142 -4.10 6.07 -36.91
C PRO A 142 -5.39 6.13 -36.06
N THR A 143 -6.44 6.73 -36.61
CA THR A 143 -7.72 7.02 -35.94
C THR A 143 -8.50 5.77 -35.51
N GLY A 144 -8.11 4.58 -36.00
CA GLY A 144 -8.69 3.30 -35.65
C GLY A 144 -7.63 2.29 -35.20
N SER A 145 -7.78 1.75 -33.98
CA SER A 145 -6.99 0.60 -33.52
C SER A 145 -7.56 -0.67 -34.15
N PHE A 146 -6.98 -1.10 -35.27
CA PHE A 146 -7.33 -2.40 -35.90
C PHE A 146 -6.69 -3.58 -35.17
N GLY A 147 -6.66 -3.63 -33.83
CA GLY A 147 -6.19 -4.81 -33.08
C GLY A 147 -4.81 -5.37 -33.49
N LYS A 148 -3.99 -4.60 -34.22
CA LYS A 148 -2.67 -5.03 -34.69
C LYS A 148 -1.70 -4.81 -33.55
N HIS A 149 -1.45 -5.87 -32.79
CA HIS A 149 -0.42 -5.92 -31.76
C HIS A 149 0.93 -5.51 -32.37
N HIS A 150 1.40 -4.31 -32.03
CA HIS A 150 2.80 -3.94 -32.21
C HIS A 150 3.49 -4.16 -30.86
N THR A 151 4.34 -5.19 -30.80
CA THR A 151 5.20 -5.41 -29.64
C THR A 151 6.30 -4.35 -29.64
N ILE A 152 6.13 -3.31 -28.82
CA ILE A 152 7.20 -2.35 -28.56
C ILE A 152 8.16 -3.01 -27.58
N THR A 153 9.27 -3.58 -28.09
CA THR A 153 10.28 -4.27 -27.27
C THR A 153 11.10 -3.33 -26.39
N LYS A 154 11.14 -2.02 -26.69
CA LYS A 154 11.82 -0.99 -25.89
C LYS A 154 11.05 0.32 -25.91
N CYS A 155 10.20 0.53 -24.91
CA CYS A 155 9.66 1.86 -24.61
C CYS A 155 10.60 2.53 -23.60
N LYS A 156 11.49 3.42 -24.06
CA LYS A 156 12.27 4.27 -23.16
C LYS A 156 11.34 5.38 -22.67
N LEU A 157 10.67 5.16 -21.55
CA LEU A 157 10.02 6.24 -20.82
C LEU A 157 11.13 7.15 -20.27
N PRO A 158 11.11 8.47 -20.56
CA PRO A 158 11.97 9.41 -19.85
C PRO A 158 11.50 9.38 -18.39
N PHE A 159 12.29 8.74 -17.53
CA PHE A 159 12.06 8.79 -16.09
C PHE A 159 12.31 10.23 -15.63
N TYR A 160 11.29 10.86 -15.02
CA TYR A 160 11.44 12.03 -14.16
C TYR A 160 11.76 11.58 -12.73
#